data_AF-A0A963Z8Y1-F1
#
_entry.id   AF-A0A963Z8Y1-F1
#
_cell.length_a   1.000
_cell.length_b   1.000
_cell.length_c   1.000
_cell.angle_alpha   90.00
_cell.angle_beta   90.00
_cell.angle_gamma   90.00
#
_symmetry.space_group_name_H-M   'P 1'
#
loop_
_entity.id
_entity.type
_entity.pdbx_description
1 polymer ?
#
loop_
_entity_poly.entity_id
_entity_poly.type
_entity_poly.pdbx_seq_one_letter_code
_entity_poly.pdbx_strand_id
1 'polypeptide(L)'
;MRYAPRKKQKQYSGALDLYKQSSWDRARRYARVFGPVPGVISYAIKVLRQNHFDNLQNGTQSIDPESISAIKLIDLADTLKNPLYFGAASLFPEEFGKSKDDRAATLLQILTPGVFAALLLLTYILRRAQFATDNKGLKDVIEGEFLLNTEIGFTLGSEIPEIGMADGTFLGGLRFVALAALLIKDPSGYEKYREEYPGTLDPVYERKHFGCDHAQIGAYIIQMFQYTKSPIFHLREALLGMLHSNYTDMKTMPIWASTISAFDSLKKDDKLVNFGCLEVSDMEEKVLQSVIKNISIEGSSFRWLCKEFDHEIPVSRAGETNIYTDQELNPEDVKIIKDLEGIISN
;
A
#
# COMPACT_ATOMS: atom_id res chain seq x y z
N MET A 1 7.45 -10.56 28.08
CA MET A 1 7.39 -9.09 27.98
C MET A 1 6.43 -8.56 29.01
N ARG A 2 6.85 -7.62 29.88
CA ARG A 2 5.97 -6.97 30.87
C ARG A 2 5.40 -5.70 30.22
N TYR A 3 4.07 -5.67 30.00
CA TYR A 3 3.40 -4.50 29.44
C TYR A 3 3.54 -3.30 30.39
N ALA A 4 3.98 -2.16 29.85
CA ALA A 4 4.00 -0.90 30.58
C ALA A 4 2.57 -0.46 30.93
N PRO A 5 2.31 0.05 32.15
CA PRO A 5 0.98 0.47 32.55
C PRO A 5 0.47 1.63 31.68
N ARG A 6 -0.76 1.51 31.17
CA ARG A 6 -1.47 2.54 30.39
C ARG A 6 -1.47 3.87 31.16
N LYS A 7 -0.64 4.84 30.74
CA LYS A 7 -0.74 6.23 31.21
C LYS A 7 -2.15 6.72 30.86
N LYS A 8 -2.87 7.27 31.85
CA LYS A 8 -4.18 7.91 31.65
C LYS A 8 -4.05 8.92 30.49
N GLN A 9 -4.77 8.69 29.40
CA GLN A 9 -4.90 9.64 28.30
C GLN A 9 -5.44 10.96 28.89
N LYS A 10 -4.57 11.96 29.04
CA LYS A 10 -5.01 13.34 29.26
C LYS A 10 -5.90 13.69 28.06
N GLN A 11 -7.13 14.14 28.30
CA GLN A 11 -7.95 14.78 27.28
C GLN A 11 -7.19 16.02 26.79
N TYR A 12 -6.42 15.86 25.72
CA TYR A 12 -5.70 16.95 25.09
C TYR A 12 -6.69 17.76 24.27
N SER A 13 -6.81 19.06 24.56
CA SER A 13 -7.55 20.07 23.79
C SER A 13 -6.97 20.33 22.38
N GLY A 14 -6.16 19.42 21.86
CA GLY A 14 -5.45 19.53 20.57
C GLY A 14 -6.32 19.37 19.31
N ALA A 15 -7.65 19.37 19.45
CA ALA A 15 -8.57 19.30 18.32
C ALA A 15 -8.51 20.55 17.41
N LEU A 16 -8.01 21.69 17.90
CA LEU A 16 -8.03 22.97 17.19
C LEU A 16 -6.96 23.13 16.09
N ASP A 17 -5.91 22.31 16.05
CA ASP A 17 -4.83 22.45 15.05
C ASP A 17 -5.12 21.72 13.72
N LEU A 18 -6.09 20.81 13.73
CA LEU A 18 -6.32 19.85 12.65
C LEU A 18 -6.93 20.46 11.39
N TYR A 19 -7.77 21.48 11.59
CA TYR A 19 -8.41 22.24 10.52
C TYR A 19 -7.53 23.39 10.02
N LYS A 20 -6.32 23.57 10.58
CA LYS A 20 -5.43 24.63 10.10
C LYS A 20 -4.78 24.22 8.79
N GLN A 21 -4.81 25.13 7.82
CA GLN A 21 -4.17 24.96 6.51
C GLN A 21 -2.69 24.59 6.65
N SER A 22 -2.00 25.13 7.65
CA SER A 22 -0.59 24.85 7.92
C SER A 22 -0.28 23.37 8.18
N SER A 23 -1.22 22.62 8.80
CA SER A 23 -1.08 21.18 9.03
C SER A 23 -1.16 20.41 7.72
N TRP A 24 -2.14 20.75 6.88
CA TRP A 24 -2.31 20.16 5.55
C TRP A 24 -1.16 20.50 4.59
N ASP A 25 -0.64 21.72 4.64
CA ASP A 25 0.54 22.11 3.86
C ASP A 25 1.77 21.29 4.29
N ARG A 26 1.88 20.97 5.58
CA ARG A 26 2.95 20.15 6.10
C ARG A 26 2.82 18.69 5.63
N ALA A 27 1.64 18.10 5.75
CA ALA A 27 1.37 16.76 5.24
C ALA A 27 1.68 16.66 3.73
N ARG A 28 1.31 17.68 2.93
CA ARG A 28 1.64 17.76 1.51
C ARG A 28 3.15 17.78 1.25
N ARG A 29 3.91 18.55 2.04
CA ARG A 29 5.38 18.59 1.95
C ARG A 29 6.02 17.26 2.33
N TYR A 30 5.43 16.54 3.28
CA TYR A 30 5.91 15.23 3.71
C TYR A 30 5.62 14.16 2.65
N ALA A 31 4.41 14.12 2.08
CA ALA A 31 4.09 13.20 0.98
C ALA A 31 5.01 13.40 -0.25
N ARG A 32 5.48 14.62 -0.49
CA ARG A 32 6.40 14.95 -1.59
C ARG A 32 7.84 14.45 -1.41
N VAL A 33 8.23 13.89 -0.26
CA VAL A 33 9.59 13.34 -0.07
C VAL A 33 9.87 12.18 -1.00
N PHE A 34 8.84 11.47 -1.44
CA PHE A 34 8.97 10.38 -2.40
C PHE A 34 9.22 10.86 -3.84
N GLY A 35 9.26 12.17 -4.07
CA GLY A 35 9.43 12.77 -5.39
C GLY A 35 8.14 12.82 -6.21
N PRO A 36 8.22 13.28 -7.47
CA PRO A 36 7.08 13.26 -8.38
C PRO A 36 6.71 11.80 -8.73
N VAL A 37 5.42 11.54 -8.92
CA VAL A 37 4.94 10.27 -9.47
C VAL A 37 4.94 10.38 -10.99
N PRO A 38 5.63 9.49 -11.73
CA PRO A 38 5.57 9.46 -13.18
C PRO A 38 4.13 9.36 -13.67
N GLY A 39 3.79 10.14 -14.70
CA GLY A 39 2.44 10.19 -15.25
C GLY A 39 1.91 8.81 -15.61
N VAL A 40 2.77 7.97 -16.22
CA VAL A 40 2.46 6.58 -16.59
C VAL A 40 2.01 5.73 -15.41
N ILE A 41 2.67 5.83 -14.25
CA ILE A 41 2.32 5.04 -13.06
C ILE A 41 0.99 5.52 -12.48
N SER A 42 0.81 6.83 -12.35
CA SER A 42 -0.46 7.40 -11.86
C SER A 42 -1.64 7.07 -12.78
N TYR A 43 -1.40 7.06 -14.09
CA TYR A 43 -2.39 6.71 -15.10
C TYR A 43 -2.75 5.22 -15.03
N ALA A 44 -1.76 4.34 -15.00
CA ALA A 44 -1.96 2.90 -14.86
C ALA A 44 -2.80 2.56 -13.62
N ILE A 45 -2.41 3.09 -12.45
CA ILE A 45 -3.15 2.87 -11.20
C ILE A 45 -4.60 3.35 -11.31
N LYS A 46 -4.83 4.55 -11.86
CA LYS A 46 -6.17 5.10 -12.05
C LYS A 46 -7.04 4.21 -12.94
N VAL A 47 -6.53 3.82 -14.11
CA VAL A 47 -7.29 3.01 -15.08
C VAL A 47 -7.62 1.64 -14.48
N LEU A 48 -6.63 0.97 -13.90
CA LEU A 48 -6.81 -0.33 -13.26
C LEU A 48 -7.82 -0.26 -12.11
N ARG A 49 -7.78 0.80 -11.29
CA ARG A 49 -8.71 0.97 -10.18
C ARG A 49 -10.13 1.28 -10.66
N GLN A 50 -10.28 2.06 -11.73
CA GLN A 50 -11.57 2.30 -12.37
C GLN A 50 -12.18 0.98 -12.89
N ASN A 51 -11.41 0.21 -13.66
CA ASN A 51 -11.86 -1.09 -14.19
C ASN A 51 -12.22 -2.07 -13.05
N HIS A 52 -11.49 -2.06 -11.93
CA HIS A 52 -11.88 -2.84 -10.75
C HIS A 52 -13.23 -2.40 -10.16
N PHE A 53 -13.48 -1.09 -10.01
CA PHE A 53 -14.77 -0.61 -9.50
C PHE A 53 -15.92 -0.93 -10.45
N ASP A 54 -15.71 -0.79 -11.76
CA ASP A 54 -16.71 -1.12 -12.77
C ASP A 54 -17.04 -2.62 -12.73
N ASN A 55 -16.03 -3.47 -12.54
CA ASN A 55 -16.20 -4.90 -12.32
C ASN A 55 -17.03 -5.22 -11.06
N LEU A 56 -16.75 -4.56 -9.93
CA LEU A 56 -17.53 -4.74 -8.71
C LEU A 56 -18.99 -4.29 -8.88
N GLN A 57 -19.23 -3.18 -9.57
CA GLN A 57 -20.58 -2.66 -9.80
C GLN A 57 -21.40 -3.53 -10.74
N ASN A 58 -20.76 -4.11 -11.76
CA ASN A 58 -21.42 -4.92 -12.77
C ASN A 58 -21.39 -6.43 -12.46
N GLY A 59 -20.69 -6.86 -11.41
CA GLY A 59 -20.49 -8.27 -11.09
C GLY A 59 -19.67 -9.02 -12.15
N THR A 60 -18.71 -8.34 -12.79
CA THR A 60 -17.86 -8.89 -13.86
C THR A 60 -16.42 -9.06 -13.40
N GLN A 61 -15.63 -9.80 -14.18
CA GLN A 61 -14.18 -9.94 -14.01
C GLN A 61 -13.43 -9.56 -15.30
N SER A 62 -14.02 -8.69 -16.12
CA SER A 62 -13.47 -8.31 -17.42
C SER A 62 -12.30 -7.35 -17.27
N ILE A 63 -11.28 -7.55 -18.09
CA ILE A 63 -10.15 -6.63 -18.19
C ILE A 63 -10.36 -5.77 -19.43
N ASP A 64 -10.45 -4.45 -19.21
CA ASP A 64 -10.67 -3.51 -20.30
C ASP A 64 -9.40 -3.35 -21.15
N PRO A 65 -9.51 -3.15 -22.47
CA PRO A 65 -8.35 -2.92 -23.35
C PRO A 65 -7.48 -1.73 -22.91
N GLU A 66 -8.11 -0.73 -22.27
CA GLU A 66 -7.42 0.43 -21.70
C GLU A 66 -6.50 0.01 -20.54
N SER A 67 -6.93 -0.89 -19.65
CA SER A 67 -6.13 -1.44 -18.55
C SER A 67 -4.87 -2.13 -19.06
N ILE A 68 -5.00 -2.95 -20.11
CA ILE A 68 -3.86 -3.63 -20.75
C ILE A 68 -2.90 -2.60 -21.33
N SER A 69 -3.44 -1.59 -22.03
CA SER A 69 -2.61 -0.54 -22.66
C SER A 69 -1.87 0.31 -21.63
N ALA A 70 -2.50 0.60 -20.49
CA ALA A 70 -1.94 1.44 -19.44
C ALA A 70 -0.73 0.80 -18.72
N ILE A 71 -0.64 -0.54 -18.71
CA ILE A 71 0.45 -1.26 -18.02
C ILE A 71 1.57 -1.72 -18.96
N LYS A 72 1.49 -1.49 -20.28
CA LYS A 72 2.50 -1.96 -21.24
C LYS A 72 3.91 -1.50 -20.89
N LEU A 73 4.07 -0.26 -20.42
CA LEU A 73 5.38 0.28 -20.05
C LEU A 73 5.97 -0.35 -18.77
N ILE A 74 5.16 -1.09 -17.99
CA ILE A 74 5.67 -1.88 -16.86
C ILE A 74 6.52 -3.06 -17.35
N ASP A 75 6.29 -3.56 -18.57
CA ASP A 75 7.13 -4.64 -19.14
C ASP A 75 8.61 -4.25 -19.25
N LEU A 76 8.87 -2.95 -19.37
CA LEU A 76 10.19 -2.34 -19.56
C LEU A 76 10.81 -1.86 -18.24
N ALA A 77 10.11 -2.00 -17.11
CA ALA A 77 10.58 -1.56 -15.80
C ALA A 77 10.69 -2.76 -14.86
N ASP A 78 11.78 -3.53 -14.97
CA ASP A 78 11.98 -4.77 -14.21
C ASP A 78 11.91 -4.57 -12.68
N THR A 79 12.34 -3.40 -12.20
CA THR A 79 12.22 -3.04 -10.78
C THR A 79 10.76 -3.01 -10.32
N LEU A 80 9.81 -2.68 -11.19
CA LEU A 80 8.38 -2.70 -10.87
C LEU A 80 7.73 -4.04 -11.22
N LYS A 81 8.07 -4.62 -12.38
CA LYS A 81 7.49 -5.88 -12.86
C LYS A 81 7.87 -7.07 -12.00
N ASN A 82 9.13 -7.20 -11.58
CA ASN A 82 9.60 -8.41 -10.91
C ASN A 82 8.92 -8.66 -9.55
N PRO A 83 8.75 -7.64 -8.66
CA PRO A 83 7.93 -7.82 -7.47
C PRO A 83 6.51 -8.27 -7.78
N LEU A 84 5.88 -7.73 -8.83
CA LEU A 84 4.52 -8.14 -9.25
C LEU A 84 4.50 -9.59 -9.75
N TYR A 85 5.52 -10.01 -10.50
CA TYR A 85 5.69 -11.39 -10.95
C TYR A 85 5.80 -12.37 -9.78
N PHE A 86 6.71 -12.11 -8.83
CA PHE A 86 6.85 -12.97 -7.65
C PHE A 86 5.62 -12.92 -6.75
N GLY A 87 4.95 -11.76 -6.66
CA GLY A 87 3.67 -11.62 -6.00
C GLY A 87 2.61 -12.50 -6.63
N ALA A 88 2.45 -12.48 -7.96
CA ALA A 88 1.52 -13.35 -8.67
C ALA A 88 1.82 -14.84 -8.42
N ALA A 89 3.08 -15.26 -8.49
CA ALA A 89 3.48 -16.64 -8.24
C ALA A 89 3.25 -17.08 -6.79
N SER A 90 3.40 -16.15 -5.83
CA SER A 90 3.28 -16.46 -4.39
C SER A 90 1.83 -16.42 -3.91
N LEU A 91 1.03 -15.48 -4.41
CA LEU A 91 -0.36 -15.25 -4.00
C LEU A 91 -1.36 -16.13 -4.77
N PHE A 92 -1.06 -16.44 -6.04
CA PHE A 92 -1.95 -17.16 -6.94
C PHE A 92 -1.20 -18.26 -7.71
N PRO A 93 -0.62 -19.26 -7.01
CA PRO A 93 0.28 -20.24 -7.63
C PRO A 93 -0.40 -21.11 -8.70
N GLU A 94 -1.71 -21.37 -8.56
CA GLU A 94 -2.45 -22.19 -9.54
C GLU A 94 -2.72 -21.45 -10.85
N GLU A 95 -3.14 -20.19 -10.78
CA GLU A 95 -3.32 -19.30 -11.93
C GLU A 95 -1.98 -19.02 -12.60
N PHE A 96 -0.95 -18.77 -11.79
CA PHE A 96 0.40 -18.51 -12.26
C PHE A 96 0.98 -19.72 -13.00
N GLY A 97 0.80 -20.95 -12.47
CA GLY A 97 1.27 -22.19 -13.11
C GLY A 97 0.63 -22.50 -14.47
N LYS A 98 -0.50 -21.85 -14.81
CA LYS A 98 -1.17 -21.97 -16.11
C LYS A 98 -0.63 -20.97 -17.14
N SER A 99 0.08 -19.93 -16.69
CA SER A 99 0.67 -18.91 -17.56
C SER A 99 1.81 -19.48 -18.41
N LYS A 100 2.01 -18.89 -19.60
CA LYS A 100 3.13 -19.20 -20.51
C LYS A 100 4.14 -18.07 -20.64
N ASP A 101 3.86 -16.89 -20.11
CA ASP A 101 4.76 -15.74 -20.16
C ASP A 101 4.67 -14.89 -18.88
N ASP A 102 5.60 -13.95 -18.76
CA ASP A 102 5.78 -13.06 -17.61
C ASP A 102 5.37 -11.61 -17.90
N ARG A 103 4.64 -11.39 -19.00
CA ARG A 103 4.24 -10.04 -19.43
C ARG A 103 3.24 -9.43 -18.45
N ALA A 104 3.27 -8.11 -18.33
CA ALA A 104 2.39 -7.34 -17.47
C ALA A 104 0.90 -7.65 -17.73
N ALA A 105 0.52 -7.88 -18.99
CA ALA A 105 -0.83 -8.27 -19.36
C ALA A 105 -1.26 -9.62 -18.73
N THR A 106 -0.35 -10.57 -18.63
CA THR A 106 -0.60 -11.88 -18.02
C THR A 106 -0.63 -11.77 -16.50
N LEU A 107 0.27 -10.99 -15.91
CA LEU A 107 0.24 -10.67 -14.49
C LEU A 107 -1.05 -9.95 -14.09
N LEU A 108 -1.59 -9.08 -14.96
CA LEU A 108 -2.89 -8.42 -14.76
C LEU A 108 -4.06 -9.40 -14.72
N GLN A 109 -4.02 -10.46 -15.53
CA GLN A 109 -5.04 -11.51 -15.48
C GLN A 109 -4.99 -12.28 -14.16
N ILE A 110 -3.79 -12.61 -13.69
CA ILE A 110 -3.59 -13.37 -12.45
C ILE A 110 -3.96 -12.53 -11.22
N LEU A 111 -3.43 -11.30 -11.13
CA LEU A 111 -3.63 -10.44 -9.97
C LEU A 111 -5.00 -9.75 -9.97
N THR A 112 -5.69 -9.67 -11.12
CA THR A 112 -6.85 -8.79 -11.36
C THR A 112 -6.49 -7.29 -11.31
N PRO A 113 -7.30 -6.40 -11.93
CA PRO A 113 -7.00 -4.97 -11.98
C PRO A 113 -6.80 -4.31 -10.61
N GLY A 114 -7.62 -4.68 -9.61
CA GLY A 114 -7.58 -4.06 -8.29
C GLY A 114 -6.30 -4.37 -7.52
N VAL A 115 -5.92 -5.66 -7.43
CA VAL A 115 -4.72 -6.06 -6.70
C VAL A 115 -3.48 -5.61 -7.44
N PHE A 116 -3.47 -5.67 -8.79
CA PHE A 116 -2.37 -5.12 -9.58
C PHE A 116 -2.15 -3.63 -9.29
N ALA A 117 -3.22 -2.82 -9.26
CA ALA A 117 -3.11 -1.39 -8.93
C ALA A 117 -2.55 -1.16 -7.51
N ALA A 118 -3.04 -1.92 -6.52
CA ALA A 118 -2.59 -1.83 -5.14
C ALA A 118 -1.10 -2.19 -5.02
N LEU A 119 -0.69 -3.32 -5.58
CA LEU A 119 0.70 -3.78 -5.53
C LEU A 119 1.62 -2.86 -6.33
N LEU A 120 1.24 -2.39 -7.51
CA LEU A 120 2.05 -1.46 -8.30
C LEU A 120 2.33 -0.16 -7.52
N LEU A 121 1.30 0.41 -6.88
CA LEU A 121 1.44 1.59 -6.03
C LEU A 121 2.39 1.32 -4.87
N LEU A 122 2.14 0.24 -4.12
CA LEU A 122 2.90 -0.12 -2.93
C LEU A 122 4.36 -0.45 -3.25
N THR A 123 4.63 -1.21 -4.30
CA THR A 123 5.98 -1.48 -4.80
C THR A 123 6.70 -0.19 -5.18
N TYR A 124 6.06 0.67 -5.98
CA TYR A 124 6.67 1.93 -6.41
C TYR A 124 7.02 2.79 -5.20
N ILE A 125 6.07 3.02 -4.29
CA ILE A 125 6.28 3.95 -3.19
C ILE A 125 7.23 3.40 -2.12
N LEU A 126 7.24 2.07 -1.90
CA LEU A 126 8.21 1.42 -1.03
C LEU A 126 9.63 1.62 -1.54
N ARG A 127 9.87 1.40 -2.85
CA ARG A 127 11.19 1.63 -3.45
C ARG A 127 11.64 3.08 -3.29
N ARG A 128 10.73 4.04 -3.47
CA ARG A 128 11.03 5.46 -3.23
C ARG A 128 11.33 5.75 -1.77
N ALA A 129 10.64 5.10 -0.85
CA ALA A 129 10.90 5.21 0.58
C ALA A 129 12.26 4.63 0.94
N GLN A 130 12.56 3.41 0.49
CA GLN A 130 13.85 2.73 0.67
C GLN A 130 15.00 3.58 0.12
N PHE A 131 14.86 4.11 -1.10
CA PHE A 131 15.87 4.99 -1.67
C PHE A 131 16.13 6.25 -0.82
N ALA A 132 15.06 6.88 -0.33
CA ALA A 132 15.19 8.08 0.49
C ALA A 132 15.73 7.81 1.91
N THR A 133 15.57 6.59 2.43
CA THR A 133 16.06 6.18 3.76
C THR A 133 17.44 5.51 3.69
N ASP A 134 17.80 4.83 2.61
CA ASP A 134 19.08 4.14 2.42
C ASP A 134 20.25 5.13 2.38
N ASN A 135 20.04 6.27 1.72
CA ASN A 135 20.93 7.44 1.80
C ASN A 135 21.20 7.94 3.24
N LYS A 136 20.47 7.42 4.24
CA LYS A 136 20.61 7.73 5.67
C LYS A 136 20.93 6.50 6.53
N GLY A 137 21.07 5.31 5.95
CA GLY A 137 21.24 4.05 6.68
C GLY A 137 20.00 3.60 7.46
N LEU A 138 18.79 3.98 6.99
CA LEU A 138 17.51 3.76 7.69
C LEU A 138 16.55 2.86 6.89
N LYS A 139 17.05 2.12 5.89
CA LYS A 139 16.25 1.31 4.96
C LYS A 139 15.35 0.30 5.70
N ASP A 140 15.91 -0.43 6.66
CA ASP A 140 15.24 -1.56 7.31
C ASP A 140 14.19 -1.14 8.36
N VAL A 141 14.19 0.14 8.78
CA VAL A 141 13.38 0.63 9.90
C VAL A 141 11.88 0.48 9.64
N ILE A 142 11.45 0.67 8.39
CA ILE A 142 10.03 0.63 7.99
C ILE A 142 9.67 -0.66 7.24
N GLU A 143 10.66 -1.37 6.70
CA GLU A 143 10.43 -2.47 5.77
C GLU A 143 9.67 -3.62 6.42
N GLY A 144 10.12 -4.06 7.60
CA GLY A 144 9.50 -5.17 8.32
C GLY A 144 8.02 -4.89 8.67
N GLU A 145 7.72 -3.68 9.18
CA GLU A 145 6.34 -3.32 9.50
C GLU A 145 5.50 -3.17 8.22
N PHE A 146 6.06 -2.57 7.16
CA PHE A 146 5.37 -2.43 5.88
C PHE A 146 4.96 -3.78 5.29
N LEU A 147 5.90 -4.73 5.20
CA LEU A 147 5.65 -6.06 4.64
C LEU A 147 4.60 -6.82 5.45
N LEU A 148 4.80 -6.89 6.77
CA LEU A 148 3.89 -7.54 7.70
C LEU A 148 2.46 -6.99 7.57
N ASN A 149 2.30 -5.67 7.53
CA ASN A 149 0.98 -5.07 7.44
C ASN A 149 0.34 -5.19 6.06
N THR A 150 1.14 -5.21 4.99
CA THR A 150 0.63 -5.43 3.64
C THR A 150 0.08 -6.84 3.48
N GLU A 151 0.72 -7.83 4.11
CA GLU A 151 0.25 -9.22 4.12
C GLU A 151 -1.02 -9.39 4.96
N ILE A 152 -1.04 -8.84 6.19
CA ILE A 152 -2.29 -8.79 6.99
C ILE A 152 -3.38 -8.06 6.19
N GLY A 153 -3.00 -7.01 5.45
CA GLY A 153 -3.72 -6.34 4.35
C GLY A 153 -4.49 -7.29 3.47
N PHE A 154 -3.69 -8.06 2.76
CA PHE A 154 -4.14 -9.05 1.80
C PHE A 154 -5.04 -10.11 2.44
N THR A 155 -4.63 -10.69 3.57
CA THR A 155 -5.43 -11.71 4.29
C THR A 155 -6.80 -11.19 4.70
N LEU A 156 -6.88 -9.98 5.27
CA LEU A 156 -8.18 -9.42 5.63
C LEU A 156 -9.06 -9.19 4.39
N GLY A 157 -8.46 -8.72 3.29
CA GLY A 157 -9.18 -8.52 2.03
C GLY A 157 -9.58 -9.82 1.32
N SER A 158 -8.88 -10.94 1.55
CA SER A 158 -9.22 -12.25 0.97
C SER A 158 -10.36 -12.93 1.74
N GLU A 159 -10.37 -12.80 3.07
CA GLU A 159 -11.37 -13.43 3.91
C GLU A 159 -12.65 -12.59 4.07
N ILE A 160 -12.60 -11.26 3.88
CA ILE A 160 -13.76 -10.37 4.03
C ILE A 160 -14.07 -9.73 2.66
N PRO A 161 -15.06 -10.26 1.90
CA PRO A 161 -15.38 -9.82 0.54
C PRO A 161 -15.69 -8.32 0.42
N GLU A 162 -16.31 -7.72 1.44
CA GLU A 162 -16.64 -6.29 1.47
C GLU A 162 -15.39 -5.42 1.45
N ILE A 163 -14.29 -5.87 2.05
CA ILE A 163 -12.99 -5.20 1.97
C ILE A 163 -12.41 -5.44 0.58
N GLY A 164 -12.35 -6.71 0.17
CA GLY A 164 -11.68 -7.15 -1.05
C GLY A 164 -10.15 -7.06 -0.96
N MET A 165 -9.47 -7.99 -1.63
CA MET A 165 -8.00 -8.11 -1.60
C MET A 165 -7.30 -6.79 -1.96
N ALA A 166 -7.80 -6.06 -2.96
CA ALA A 166 -7.19 -4.82 -3.43
C ALA A 166 -7.11 -3.73 -2.37
N ASP A 167 -8.22 -3.41 -1.69
CA ASP A 167 -8.25 -2.37 -0.67
C ASP A 167 -7.59 -2.84 0.62
N GLY A 168 -7.75 -4.11 1.00
CA GLY A 168 -7.07 -4.71 2.15
C GLY A 168 -5.55 -4.57 2.03
N THR A 169 -4.97 -5.07 0.93
CA THR A 169 -3.53 -4.95 0.64
C THR A 169 -3.07 -3.49 0.65
N PHE A 170 -3.78 -2.61 -0.07
CA PHE A 170 -3.45 -1.19 -0.17
C PHE A 170 -3.41 -0.50 1.20
N LEU A 171 -4.47 -0.65 2.01
CA LEU A 171 -4.59 -0.02 3.32
C LEU A 171 -3.58 -0.56 4.33
N GLY A 172 -3.24 -1.85 4.23
CA GLY A 172 -2.19 -2.49 5.02
C GLY A 172 -0.83 -1.80 4.84
N GLY A 173 -0.41 -1.58 3.59
CA GLY A 173 0.88 -0.96 3.28
C GLY A 173 0.92 0.57 3.45
N LEU A 174 -0.16 1.27 3.07
CA LEU A 174 -0.16 2.74 2.95
C LEU A 174 0.25 3.48 4.23
N ARG A 175 -0.21 3.02 5.40
CA ARG A 175 0.09 3.70 6.67
C ARG A 175 1.58 3.71 6.98
N PHE A 176 2.30 2.63 6.67
CA PHE A 176 3.73 2.53 6.93
C PHE A 176 4.56 3.32 5.92
N VAL A 177 4.06 3.46 4.69
CA VAL A 177 4.62 4.41 3.73
C VAL A 177 4.47 5.85 4.22
N ALA A 178 3.31 6.21 4.79
CA ALA A 178 3.13 7.55 5.36
C ALA A 178 4.08 7.81 6.55
N LEU A 179 4.35 6.79 7.38
CA LEU A 179 5.34 6.86 8.46
C LEU A 179 6.77 7.00 7.94
N ALA A 180 7.11 6.37 6.80
CA ALA A 180 8.39 6.59 6.14
C ALA A 180 8.66 8.06 5.86
N ALA A 181 7.63 8.84 5.51
CA ALA A 181 7.79 10.28 5.30
C ALA A 181 8.17 11.03 6.58
N LEU A 182 7.65 10.62 7.74
CA LEU A 182 8.04 11.16 9.04
C LEU A 182 9.52 10.81 9.32
N LEU A 183 9.90 9.54 9.16
CA LEU A 183 11.28 9.06 9.32
C LEU A 183 12.25 9.83 8.42
N ILE A 184 11.92 10.01 7.14
CA ILE A 184 12.76 10.74 6.18
C ILE A 184 12.94 12.20 6.59
N LYS A 185 11.89 12.86 7.10
CA LYS A 185 11.95 14.28 7.46
C LYS A 185 12.61 14.55 8.81
N ASP A 186 12.36 13.72 9.80
CA ASP A 186 12.85 13.88 11.16
C ASP A 186 13.15 12.51 11.79
N PRO A 187 14.32 11.91 11.48
CA PRO A 187 14.66 10.58 11.98
C PRO A 187 14.67 10.49 13.50
N SER A 188 15.23 11.50 14.19
CA SER A 188 15.32 11.52 15.65
C SER A 188 13.95 11.71 16.32
N GLY A 189 13.07 12.53 15.73
CA GLY A 189 11.68 12.64 16.19
C GLY A 189 10.91 11.34 15.97
N TYR A 190 11.13 10.67 14.84
CA TYR A 190 10.52 9.38 14.54
C TYR A 190 10.99 8.27 15.50
N GLU A 191 12.28 8.18 15.80
CA GLU A 191 12.83 7.22 16.74
C GLU A 191 12.17 7.36 18.12
N LYS A 192 12.13 8.58 18.68
CA LYS A 192 11.44 8.87 19.94
C LYS A 192 9.95 8.52 19.89
N TYR A 193 9.31 8.76 18.75
CA TYR A 193 7.92 8.38 18.55
C TYR A 193 7.73 6.87 18.62
N ARG A 194 8.58 6.07 17.97
CA ARG A 194 8.51 4.60 18.00
C ARG A 194 8.91 4.01 19.36
N GLU A 195 9.81 4.66 20.09
CA GLU A 195 10.13 4.31 21.48
C GLU A 195 8.93 4.52 22.42
N GLU A 196 8.21 5.63 22.28
CA GLU A 196 7.05 5.94 23.11
C GLU A 196 5.80 5.12 22.73
N TYR A 197 5.66 4.79 21.44
CA TYR A 197 4.50 4.09 20.88
C TYR A 197 4.90 2.84 20.05
N PRO A 198 5.51 1.83 20.67
CA PRO A 198 5.96 0.64 19.96
C PRO A 198 4.76 -0.12 19.36
N GLY A 199 4.82 -0.38 18.05
CA GLY A 199 3.80 -1.15 17.32
C GLY A 199 2.42 -0.49 17.20
N THR A 200 2.23 0.72 17.71
CA THR A 200 0.97 1.47 17.67
C THR A 200 1.18 2.84 17.04
N LEU A 201 0.10 3.43 16.50
CA LEU A 201 0.14 4.76 15.91
C LEU A 201 -0.63 5.74 16.80
N ASP A 202 -0.04 6.89 17.13
CA ASP A 202 -0.67 7.96 17.88
C ASP A 202 -0.73 9.26 17.04
N PRO A 203 -1.85 9.49 16.33
CA PRO A 203 -2.06 10.71 15.55
C PRO A 203 -2.01 12.00 16.38
N VAL A 204 -2.32 11.94 17.68
CA VAL A 204 -2.26 13.13 18.56
C VAL A 204 -0.82 13.53 18.81
N TYR A 205 0.04 12.54 19.10
CA TYR A 205 1.48 12.77 19.21
C TYR A 205 2.04 13.30 17.90
N GLU A 206 1.70 12.66 16.79
CA GLU A 206 2.23 13.03 15.47
C GLU A 206 1.90 14.47 15.12
N ARG A 207 0.63 14.90 15.30
CA ARG A 207 0.25 16.30 15.05
C ARG A 207 0.99 17.28 15.94
N LYS A 208 1.21 16.94 17.21
CA LYS A 208 1.93 17.81 18.16
C LYS A 208 3.41 17.94 17.80
N HIS A 209 4.05 16.85 17.41
CA HIS A 209 5.48 16.80 17.17
C HIS A 209 5.84 17.17 15.73
N PHE A 210 5.23 16.48 14.78
CA PHE A 210 5.49 16.66 13.35
C PHE A 210 4.62 17.74 12.73
N GLY A 211 3.52 18.18 13.34
CA GLY A 211 2.61 19.21 12.78
C GLY A 211 1.55 18.67 11.80
N CYS A 212 1.56 17.36 11.56
CA CYS A 212 0.56 16.61 10.81
C CYS A 212 0.59 15.15 11.27
N ASP A 213 -0.41 14.36 10.92
CA ASP A 213 -0.43 12.91 11.15
C ASP A 213 -0.21 12.09 9.87
N HIS A 214 0.11 10.81 10.05
CA HIS A 214 0.32 9.85 8.97
C HIS A 214 -0.91 9.71 8.07
N ALA A 215 -2.12 9.85 8.60
CA ALA A 215 -3.35 9.77 7.81
C ALA A 215 -3.49 10.95 6.83
N GLN A 216 -3.12 12.17 7.23
CA GLN A 216 -3.05 13.31 6.30
C GLN A 216 -2.01 13.09 5.20
N ILE A 217 -0.86 12.51 5.53
CA ILE A 217 0.19 12.18 4.55
C ILE A 217 -0.33 11.10 3.59
N GLY A 218 -0.93 10.02 4.10
CA GLY A 218 -1.53 8.94 3.31
C GLY A 218 -2.61 9.45 2.36
N ALA A 219 -3.46 10.38 2.81
CA ALA A 219 -4.48 11.00 1.97
C ALA A 219 -3.87 11.77 0.78
N TYR A 220 -2.72 12.45 0.96
CA TYR A 220 -2.00 13.07 -0.17
C TYR A 220 -1.37 12.04 -1.10
N ILE A 221 -0.82 10.95 -0.57
CA ILE A 221 -0.27 9.85 -1.38
C ILE A 221 -1.36 9.27 -2.27
N ILE A 222 -2.54 8.94 -1.71
CA ILE A 222 -3.70 8.47 -2.47
C ILE A 222 -4.05 9.38 -3.64
N GLN A 223 -4.07 10.70 -3.40
CA GLN A 223 -4.36 11.71 -4.43
C GLN A 223 -3.26 11.80 -5.49
N MET A 224 -1.98 11.69 -5.11
CA MET A 224 -0.85 11.69 -6.04
C MET A 224 -0.93 10.54 -7.05
N PHE A 225 -1.41 9.37 -6.63
CA PHE A 225 -1.61 8.21 -7.50
C PHE A 225 -2.99 8.15 -8.15
N GLN A 226 -3.87 9.12 -7.89
CA GLN A 226 -5.25 9.13 -8.38
C GLN A 226 -6.02 7.83 -8.04
N TYR A 227 -5.70 7.20 -6.90
CA TYR A 227 -6.29 5.91 -6.50
C TYR A 227 -7.79 6.05 -6.19
N THR A 228 -8.23 7.23 -5.75
CA THR A 228 -9.64 7.57 -5.60
C THR A 228 -9.84 9.08 -5.74
N LYS A 229 -11.07 9.48 -6.10
CA LYS A 229 -11.51 10.88 -6.20
C LYS A 229 -12.08 11.42 -4.90
N SER A 230 -12.11 10.63 -3.83
CA SER A 230 -12.66 11.06 -2.54
C SER A 230 -11.95 12.31 -2.00
N PRO A 231 -12.66 13.26 -1.37
CA PRO A 231 -12.06 14.43 -0.73
C PRO A 231 -10.99 14.03 0.29
N ILE A 232 -9.90 14.80 0.32
CA ILE A 232 -8.73 14.49 1.16
C ILE A 232 -9.05 14.39 2.66
N PHE A 233 -10.03 15.17 3.13
CA PHE A 233 -10.48 15.11 4.52
C PHE A 233 -11.14 13.76 4.84
N HIS A 234 -12.02 13.26 3.96
CA HIS A 234 -12.69 11.98 4.16
C HIS A 234 -11.69 10.81 4.11
N LEU A 235 -10.71 10.89 3.21
CA LEU A 235 -9.62 9.91 3.16
C LEU A 235 -8.87 9.86 4.49
N ARG A 236 -8.52 11.02 5.06
CA ARG A 236 -7.86 11.08 6.36
C ARG A 236 -8.72 10.45 7.46
N GLU A 237 -10.00 10.78 7.56
CA GLU A 237 -10.89 10.19 8.57
C GLU A 237 -10.96 8.67 8.43
N ALA A 238 -11.13 8.16 7.22
CA ALA A 238 -11.15 6.73 6.95
C ALA A 238 -9.81 6.05 7.34
N LEU A 239 -8.68 6.68 7.03
CA LEU A 239 -7.35 6.18 7.41
C LEU A 239 -7.06 6.21 8.91
N LEU A 240 -7.91 6.85 9.71
CA LEU A 240 -7.86 6.82 11.17
C LEU A 240 -8.87 5.86 11.78
N GLY A 241 -9.63 5.13 10.96
CA GLY A 241 -10.73 4.30 11.41
C GLY A 241 -11.93 5.11 11.91
N MET A 242 -12.03 6.38 11.54
CA MET A 242 -13.12 7.26 11.98
C MET A 242 -14.25 7.30 10.95
N LEU A 243 -15.45 7.00 11.41
CA LEU A 243 -16.70 7.05 10.65
C LEU A 243 -17.57 8.17 11.20
N HIS A 244 -17.77 9.24 10.43
CA HIS A 244 -18.82 10.20 10.75
C HIS A 244 -20.09 9.81 9.99
N SER A 245 -21.24 9.94 10.64
CA SER A 245 -22.56 9.54 10.12
C SER A 245 -22.96 10.20 8.80
N ASN A 246 -22.27 11.28 8.40
CA ASN A 246 -22.61 12.08 7.22
C ASN A 246 -21.94 11.58 5.92
N TYR A 247 -21.24 10.44 5.95
CA TYR A 247 -20.49 9.91 4.80
C TYR A 247 -21.26 8.85 3.98
N THR A 248 -22.59 8.80 4.08
CA THR A 248 -23.44 7.78 3.44
C THR A 248 -23.29 7.69 1.93
N ASP A 249 -22.87 8.77 1.27
CA ASP A 249 -22.77 8.82 -0.19
C ASP A 249 -21.48 8.19 -0.73
N MET A 250 -20.50 7.85 0.14
CA MET A 250 -19.22 7.27 -0.25
C MET A 250 -19.10 5.83 0.23
N LYS A 251 -19.62 4.87 -0.55
CA LYS A 251 -19.63 3.43 -0.19
C LYS A 251 -18.29 2.88 0.31
N THR A 252 -17.16 3.35 -0.24
CA THR A 252 -15.84 2.81 0.09
C THR A 252 -15.24 3.32 1.41
N MET A 253 -15.59 4.53 1.85
CA MET A 253 -14.95 5.14 3.05
C MET A 253 -15.33 4.43 4.36
N PRO A 254 -16.60 4.02 4.56
CA PRO A 254 -16.98 3.19 5.70
C PRO A 254 -16.24 1.87 5.79
N ILE A 255 -16.06 1.20 4.65
CA ILE A 255 -15.31 -0.04 4.54
C ILE A 255 -13.87 0.21 4.95
N TRP A 256 -13.21 1.22 4.38
CA TRP A 256 -11.82 1.56 4.73
C TRP A 256 -11.64 1.87 6.22
N ALA A 257 -12.54 2.67 6.81
CA ALA A 257 -12.49 2.98 8.24
C ALA A 257 -12.64 1.72 9.12
N SER A 258 -13.54 0.83 8.73
CA SER A 258 -13.76 -0.44 9.42
C SER A 258 -12.56 -1.37 9.27
N THR A 259 -11.97 -1.45 8.07
CA THR A 259 -10.73 -2.18 7.80
C THR A 259 -9.60 -1.69 8.70
N ILE A 260 -9.35 -0.37 8.77
CA ILE A 260 -8.32 0.21 9.65
C ILE A 260 -8.58 -0.11 11.12
N SER A 261 -9.83 -0.05 11.56
CA SER A 261 -10.21 -0.40 12.93
C SER A 261 -9.93 -1.88 13.23
N ALA A 262 -10.28 -2.78 12.30
CA ALA A 262 -10.00 -4.21 12.43
C ALA A 262 -8.49 -4.47 12.50
N PHE A 263 -7.69 -3.84 11.63
CA PHE A 263 -6.23 -3.89 11.66
C PHE A 263 -5.66 -3.58 13.05
N ASP A 264 -6.11 -2.47 13.64
CA ASP A 264 -5.55 -1.98 14.90
C ASP A 264 -5.98 -2.82 16.10
N SER A 265 -7.17 -3.42 16.04
CA SER A 265 -7.66 -4.36 17.05
C SER A 265 -6.94 -5.71 16.99
N LEU A 266 -6.76 -6.27 15.79
CA LEU A 266 -6.12 -7.58 15.59
C LEU A 266 -4.66 -7.60 16.09
N LYS A 267 -3.98 -6.46 16.03
CA LYS A 267 -2.60 -6.32 16.53
C LYS A 267 -2.48 -6.26 18.05
N LYS A 268 -3.54 -5.91 18.77
CA LYS A 268 -3.47 -5.67 20.22
C LYS A 268 -3.68 -6.92 21.07
N ASP A 269 -3.87 -8.08 20.45
CA ASP A 269 -4.36 -9.30 21.12
C ASP A 269 -5.60 -8.98 21.98
N ASP A 270 -6.44 -8.06 21.46
CA ASP A 270 -7.67 -7.66 22.12
C ASP A 270 -8.67 -8.82 22.03
N LYS A 271 -9.38 -9.10 23.12
CA LYS A 271 -10.37 -10.19 23.18
C LYS A 271 -11.57 -10.01 22.23
N LEU A 272 -11.76 -8.80 21.72
CA LEU A 272 -12.85 -8.41 20.85
C LEU A 272 -12.27 -7.57 19.71
N VAL A 273 -12.39 -8.05 18.48
CA VAL A 273 -11.97 -7.30 17.30
C VAL A 273 -13.10 -6.35 16.88
N ASN A 274 -12.76 -5.07 16.65
CA ASN A 274 -13.72 -4.11 16.15
C ASN A 274 -13.75 -4.10 14.61
N PHE A 275 -14.71 -4.81 14.04
CA PHE A 275 -14.94 -4.86 12.59
C PHE A 275 -15.81 -3.71 12.06
N GLY A 276 -16.25 -2.78 12.91
CA GLY A 276 -17.03 -1.62 12.48
C GLY A 276 -18.33 -2.02 11.77
N CYS A 277 -18.46 -1.67 10.48
CA CYS A 277 -19.60 -2.01 9.65
C CYS A 277 -19.44 -3.30 8.83
N LEU A 278 -18.36 -4.06 9.02
CA LEU A 278 -18.11 -5.30 8.29
C LEU A 278 -18.85 -6.46 8.96
N GLU A 279 -19.46 -7.31 8.16
CA GLU A 279 -20.11 -8.53 8.64
C GLU A 279 -19.06 -9.64 8.69
N VAL A 280 -18.70 -10.07 9.91
CA VAL A 280 -17.71 -11.14 10.14
C VAL A 280 -18.27 -12.10 11.17
N SER A 281 -18.28 -13.39 10.86
CA SER A 281 -18.72 -14.43 11.78
C SER A 281 -17.65 -14.74 12.85
N ASP A 282 -18.08 -15.26 14.00
CA ASP A 282 -17.17 -15.70 15.08
C ASP A 282 -16.10 -16.71 14.61
N MET A 283 -16.43 -17.51 13.59
CA MET A 283 -15.51 -18.50 13.04
C MET A 283 -14.43 -17.82 12.19
N GLU A 284 -14.83 -16.90 11.31
CA GLU A 284 -13.92 -16.10 10.49
C GLU A 284 -13.00 -15.25 11.36
N GLU A 285 -13.53 -14.62 12.42
CA GLU A 285 -12.72 -13.84 13.36
C GLU A 285 -11.60 -14.69 13.99
N LYS A 286 -11.92 -15.91 14.45
CA LYS A 286 -10.92 -16.80 15.07
C LYS A 286 -9.86 -17.27 14.07
N VAL A 287 -10.27 -17.57 12.83
CA VAL A 287 -9.34 -17.94 11.76
C VAL A 287 -8.40 -16.76 11.46
N LEU A 288 -8.95 -15.56 11.29
CA LEU A 288 -8.18 -14.33 11.06
C LEU A 288 -7.18 -14.04 12.19
N GLN A 289 -7.61 -14.12 13.45
CA GLN A 289 -6.71 -13.96 14.60
C GLN A 289 -5.56 -14.98 14.57
N SER A 290 -5.86 -16.23 14.26
CA SER A 290 -4.86 -17.30 14.17
C SER A 290 -3.85 -17.05 13.05
N VAL A 291 -4.33 -16.73 11.84
CA VAL A 291 -3.47 -16.45 10.68
C VAL A 291 -2.58 -15.24 10.94
N ILE A 292 -3.14 -14.14 11.45
CA ILE A 292 -2.39 -12.90 11.73
C ILE A 292 -1.34 -13.11 12.81
N LYS A 293 -1.66 -13.92 13.83
CA LYS A 293 -0.69 -14.32 14.85
C LYS A 293 0.45 -15.12 14.25
N ASN A 294 0.17 -16.05 13.34
CA ASN A 294 1.21 -16.83 12.66
C ASN A 294 2.09 -15.95 11.79
N ILE A 295 1.52 -15.04 10.97
CA ILE A 295 2.31 -14.08 10.18
C ILE A 295 3.21 -13.24 11.09
N SER A 296 2.70 -12.81 12.25
CA SER A 296 3.49 -12.02 13.22
C SER A 296 4.63 -12.81 13.87
N ILE A 297 4.53 -14.14 13.96
CA ILE A 297 5.56 -15.01 14.55
C ILE A 297 6.57 -15.46 13.50
N GLU A 298 6.11 -15.92 12.35
CA GLU A 298 6.93 -16.50 11.28
C GLU A 298 7.59 -15.39 10.43
N GLY A 299 7.04 -14.18 10.49
CA GLY A 299 7.43 -13.07 9.64
C GLY A 299 6.65 -13.07 8.32
N SER A 300 6.81 -12.00 7.57
CA SER A 300 6.03 -11.81 6.36
C SER A 300 6.53 -12.67 5.18
N SER A 301 5.61 -13.30 4.45
CA SER A 301 5.87 -13.94 3.16
C SER A 301 6.00 -12.93 2.02
N PHE A 302 5.62 -11.67 2.24
CA PHE A 302 5.64 -10.60 1.24
C PHE A 302 7.04 -10.02 0.97
N ARG A 303 8.11 -10.67 1.44
CA ARG A 303 9.51 -10.24 1.19
C ARG A 303 9.84 -10.06 -0.29
N TRP A 304 9.08 -10.68 -1.19
CA TRP A 304 9.20 -10.46 -2.63
C TRP A 304 8.93 -9.01 -3.06
N LEU A 305 8.23 -8.19 -2.26
CA LEU A 305 8.09 -6.74 -2.49
C LEU A 305 9.42 -5.98 -2.38
N CYS A 306 10.35 -6.51 -1.57
CA CYS A 306 11.64 -5.88 -1.28
C CYS A 306 12.82 -6.51 -2.00
N LYS A 307 12.62 -7.63 -2.71
CA LYS A 307 13.71 -8.31 -3.42
C LYS A 307 14.36 -7.34 -4.42
N GLU A 308 15.58 -6.95 -4.08
CA GLU A 308 16.52 -6.38 -5.04
C GLU A 308 16.92 -7.49 -6.00
N PHE A 309 16.99 -7.15 -7.28
CA PHE A 309 17.39 -8.10 -8.29
C PHE A 309 18.91 -8.11 -8.32
N ASP A 310 19.53 -9.09 -7.67
CA ASP A 310 20.82 -9.57 -8.15
C ASP A 310 20.54 -10.17 -9.53
N HIS A 311 21.22 -9.70 -10.58
CA HIS A 311 21.03 -10.12 -11.97
C HIS A 311 21.30 -11.62 -12.25
N GLU A 312 21.43 -12.45 -11.23
CA GLU A 312 21.74 -13.88 -11.30
C GLU A 312 20.51 -14.77 -11.07
N ILE A 313 19.36 -14.45 -11.67
CA ILE A 313 18.38 -15.51 -11.91
C ILE A 313 18.93 -16.36 -13.07
N PRO A 314 19.21 -17.66 -12.87
CA PRO A 314 19.55 -18.52 -13.98
C PRO A 314 18.32 -18.57 -14.88
N VAL A 315 18.44 -18.02 -16.09
CA VAL A 315 17.51 -18.21 -17.20
C VAL A 315 17.60 -19.67 -17.63
N SER A 316 17.19 -20.59 -16.77
CA SER A 316 17.01 -21.99 -17.13
C SER A 316 15.55 -22.16 -17.52
N ARG A 317 15.30 -22.04 -18.84
CA ARG A 317 14.11 -22.51 -19.57
C ARG A 317 12.83 -21.68 -19.44
N ALA A 318 12.85 -20.48 -20.03
CA ALA A 318 11.73 -20.02 -20.83
C ALA A 318 12.25 -19.90 -22.28
N GLY A 319 11.59 -20.59 -23.21
CA GLY A 319 12.02 -20.67 -24.60
C GLY A 319 12.22 -19.29 -25.21
N GLU A 320 13.31 -19.14 -25.96
CA GLU A 320 13.67 -17.96 -26.74
C GLU A 320 12.46 -17.41 -27.49
N THR A 321 11.88 -16.35 -26.95
CA THR A 321 10.95 -15.48 -27.66
C THR A 321 11.28 -14.04 -27.29
N ASN A 322 12.41 -13.56 -27.82
CA ASN A 322 12.63 -12.13 -27.98
C ASN A 322 11.62 -11.62 -29.02
N ILE A 323 10.40 -11.28 -28.56
CA ILE A 323 9.33 -10.69 -29.39
C ILE A 323 9.19 -9.19 -29.09
N TYR A 324 10.30 -8.50 -28.86
CA TYR A 324 10.41 -7.09 -29.21
C TYR A 324 11.25 -7.03 -30.49
N THR A 325 10.65 -7.45 -31.59
CA THR A 325 11.19 -7.20 -32.94
C THR A 325 11.24 -5.69 -33.16
N ASP A 326 12.44 -5.10 -33.17
CA ASP A 326 12.84 -3.83 -33.82
C ASP A 326 11.78 -2.72 -33.96
N GLN A 327 10.93 -2.50 -32.96
CA GLN A 327 10.25 -1.23 -32.81
C GLN A 327 11.19 -0.36 -32.00
N GLU A 328 11.84 0.58 -32.68
CA GLU A 328 12.55 1.67 -32.00
C GLU A 328 11.58 2.29 -30.99
N LEU A 329 11.84 2.06 -29.70
CA LEU A 329 11.13 2.75 -28.63
C LEU A 329 11.22 4.23 -28.93
N ASN A 330 10.07 4.92 -28.88
CA ASN A 330 10.11 6.35 -29.13
C ASN A 330 10.99 7.01 -28.03
N PRO A 331 11.66 8.15 -28.31
CA PRO A 331 12.52 8.79 -27.34
C PRO A 331 11.82 9.18 -26.02
N GLU A 332 10.50 9.38 -26.03
CA GLU A 332 9.72 9.65 -24.82
C GLU A 332 9.58 8.40 -23.94
N ASP A 333 9.36 7.22 -24.51
CA ASP A 333 9.31 5.95 -23.80
C ASP A 333 10.68 5.63 -23.20
N VAL A 334 11.78 5.85 -23.94
CA VAL A 334 13.14 5.69 -23.41
C VAL A 334 13.39 6.63 -22.23
N LYS A 335 12.91 7.88 -22.32
CA LYS A 335 13.00 8.82 -21.20
C LYS A 335 12.15 8.36 -20.02
N ILE A 336 10.93 7.89 -20.25
CA ILE A 336 10.04 7.36 -19.20
C ILE A 336 10.67 6.15 -18.51
N ILE A 337 11.25 5.22 -19.27
CA ILE A 337 11.94 4.05 -18.72
C ILE A 337 13.14 4.49 -17.90
N LYS A 338 13.97 5.40 -18.42
CA LYS A 338 15.09 5.97 -17.65
C LYS A 338 14.62 6.73 -16.42
N ASP A 339 13.47 7.39 -16.46
CA ASP A 339 12.88 8.03 -15.30
C ASP A 339 12.35 6.96 -14.32
N LEU A 340 11.79 5.85 -14.78
CA LEU A 340 11.34 4.74 -13.92
C LEU A 340 12.50 3.99 -13.27
N GLU A 341 13.58 3.75 -14.01
CA GLU A 341 14.77 3.02 -13.55
C GLU A 341 15.76 3.93 -12.81
N GLY A 342 16.05 5.11 -13.35
CA GLY A 342 17.01 6.07 -12.78
C GLY A 342 16.55 6.73 -11.48
N ILE A 343 15.25 6.62 -11.16
CA ILE A 343 14.64 6.95 -9.85
C ILE A 343 14.92 5.88 -8.78
N ILE A 344 15.38 4.69 -9.20
CA ILE A 344 15.60 3.52 -8.35
C ILE A 344 17.09 3.13 -8.30
N SER A 345 17.89 3.48 -9.32
CA SER A 345 19.29 3.04 -9.49
C SER A 345 20.37 4.13 -9.29
N ASN A 346 20.01 5.38 -8.99
CA ASN A 346 20.92 6.42 -8.47
C ASN A 346 20.43 6.85 -7.12
#